data_AF-A0A1I4LPN3-F1
#
_entry.id   AF-A0A1I4LPN3-F1
#
_cell.length_a   1.000
_cell.length_b   1.000
_cell.length_c   1.000
_cell.angle_alpha   90.00
_cell.angle_beta   90.00
_cell.angle_gamma   90.00
#
_symmetry.space_group_name_H-M   'P 1'
#
loop_
_entity.id
_entity.type
_entity.pdbx_description
1 polymer ?
#
loop_
_entity_poly.entity_id
_entity_poly.type
_entity_poly.pdbx_seq_one_letter_code
_entity_poly.pdbx_strand_id
1 'polypeptide(L)'
;MRYVYIISFFFTLCWAALTSYSWYSYVSRTWQVAPADFILLSVSMGLLVLGVMDTIRKGRGWSKARALVTLSISLLLCFALTAEMLFTSMFSLREETHMKTVESPDGTYALDIYSWDAGAAGSSGIRAQQNGPLWFTKPVYSKTDARQAEVQWQEDGHVTINGNHLSLRE
;
A
#
# COMPACT_ATOMS: atom_id res chain seq x y z
N MET A 1 -28.83 9.78 -14.84
CA MET A 1 -28.68 8.79 -13.75
C MET A 1 -28.42 7.34 -14.20
N ARG A 2 -29.00 6.81 -15.29
CA ARG A 2 -28.84 5.39 -15.67
C ARG A 2 -27.39 4.95 -15.94
N TYR A 3 -26.55 5.84 -16.47
CA TYR A 3 -25.12 5.57 -16.75
C TYR A 3 -24.24 5.51 -15.50
N VAL A 4 -24.59 6.24 -14.44
CA VAL A 4 -23.79 6.34 -13.20
C VAL A 4 -23.55 4.97 -12.59
N TYR A 5 -24.57 4.11 -12.56
CA TYR A 5 -24.45 2.76 -11.98
C TYR A 5 -23.71 1.76 -12.88
N ILE A 6 -23.73 1.97 -14.20
CA ILE A 6 -22.91 1.18 -15.12
C ILE A 6 -21.44 1.52 -14.89
N ILE A 7 -21.14 2.83 -14.81
CA ILE A 7 -19.80 3.34 -14.52
C ILE A 7 -19.36 2.84 -13.14
N SER A 8 -20.20 2.96 -12.11
CA SER A 8 -19.91 2.48 -10.76
C SER A 8 -19.54 1.00 -10.75
N PHE A 9 -20.25 0.15 -11.49
CA PHE A 9 -19.93 -1.28 -11.55
C PHE A 9 -18.54 -1.55 -12.14
N PHE A 10 -18.22 -0.97 -13.30
CA PHE A 10 -16.89 -1.12 -13.90
C PHE A 10 -15.80 -0.51 -13.01
N PHE A 11 -16.11 0.61 -12.35
CA PHE A 11 -15.22 1.25 -11.40
C PHE A 11 -14.96 0.35 -10.19
N THR A 12 -15.97 -0.35 -9.66
CA THR A 12 -15.79 -1.33 -8.57
C THR A 12 -14.91 -2.50 -8.99
N LEU A 13 -15.04 -3.02 -10.22
CA LEU A 13 -14.16 -4.07 -10.73
C LEU A 13 -12.71 -3.59 -10.86
N CYS A 14 -12.51 -2.38 -11.40
CA CYS A 14 -11.20 -1.76 -11.47
C CYS A 14 -10.60 -1.54 -10.08
N TRP A 15 -11.40 -1.09 -9.12
CA TRP A 15 -10.97 -0.88 -7.75
C TRP A 15 -10.58 -2.19 -7.07
N ALA A 16 -11.35 -3.25 -7.27
CA ALA A 16 -11.01 -4.58 -6.77
C ALA A 16 -9.67 -5.09 -7.34
N ALA A 17 -9.39 -4.83 -8.61
CA ALA A 17 -8.10 -5.16 -9.23
C ALA A 17 -6.95 -4.34 -8.62
N LEU A 18 -7.15 -3.04 -8.36
CA LEU A 18 -6.16 -2.19 -7.70
C LEU A 18 -5.88 -2.63 -6.26
N THR A 19 -6.91 -2.95 -5.48
CA THR A 19 -6.71 -3.49 -4.12
C THR A 19 -5.96 -4.81 -4.15
N SER A 20 -6.29 -5.69 -5.11
CA SER A 20 -5.59 -6.97 -5.29
C SER A 20 -4.12 -6.76 -5.68
N TYR A 21 -3.84 -5.78 -6.53
CA TYR A 21 -2.46 -5.39 -6.87
C TYR A 21 -1.72 -4.82 -5.67
N SER A 22 -2.37 -3.98 -4.86
CA SER A 22 -1.78 -3.42 -3.64
C SER A 22 -1.37 -4.53 -2.66
N TRP A 23 -2.26 -5.50 -2.44
CA TRP A 23 -1.97 -6.68 -1.62
C TRP A 23 -0.82 -7.51 -2.20
N TYR A 24 -0.84 -7.78 -3.50
CA TYR A 24 0.23 -8.50 -4.18
C TYR A 24 1.58 -7.78 -4.02
N SER A 25 1.60 -6.47 -4.24
CA SER A 25 2.81 -5.66 -4.11
C SER A 25 3.35 -5.63 -2.68
N TYR A 26 2.46 -5.60 -1.70
CA TYR A 26 2.82 -5.71 -0.29
C TYR A 26 3.55 -7.04 0.00
N VAL A 27 2.96 -8.17 -0.42
CA VAL A 27 3.53 -9.51 -0.20
C VAL A 27 4.82 -9.73 -0.98
N SER A 28 4.86 -9.30 -2.25
CA SER A 28 6.01 -9.48 -3.14
C SER A 28 7.11 -8.43 -2.95
N ARG A 29 6.94 -7.47 -2.02
CA ARG A 29 7.90 -6.38 -1.75
C ARG A 29 8.28 -5.59 -3.02
N THR A 30 7.30 -5.34 -3.88
CA THR A 30 7.47 -4.54 -5.10
C THR A 30 7.07 -3.08 -4.86
N TRP A 31 6.77 -2.33 -5.92
CA TRP A 31 6.31 -0.94 -5.84
C TRP A 31 4.94 -0.81 -5.17
N GLN A 32 4.97 -0.37 -3.92
CA GLN A 32 3.81 -0.14 -3.05
C GLN A 32 3.32 1.30 -3.19
N VAL A 33 2.02 1.52 -2.99
CA VAL A 33 1.44 2.87 -2.93
C VAL A 33 1.41 3.32 -1.47
N ALA A 34 1.97 4.48 -1.16
CA ALA A 34 2.06 5.01 0.20
C ALA A 34 1.30 6.33 0.35
N PRO A 35 0.32 6.46 1.29
CA PRO A 35 -0.38 5.42 2.05
C PRO A 35 -1.59 4.85 1.27
N ALA A 36 -1.54 3.56 0.92
CA ALA A 36 -2.60 2.87 0.16
C ALA A 36 -3.92 2.76 0.94
N ASP A 37 -3.86 2.37 2.21
CA ASP A 37 -5.01 1.77 2.90
C ASP A 37 -6.15 2.77 3.14
N PHE A 38 -5.82 4.00 3.54
CA PHE A 38 -6.83 5.06 3.77
C PHE A 38 -7.54 5.46 2.48
N ILE A 39 -6.79 5.57 1.37
CA ILE A 39 -7.33 5.94 0.06
C ILE A 39 -8.23 4.81 -0.46
N LEU A 40 -7.73 3.56 -0.38
CA LEU A 40 -8.47 2.37 -0.80
C LEU A 40 -9.77 2.20 -0.01
N LEU A 41 -9.74 2.43 1.31
CA LEU A 41 -10.92 2.34 2.16
C LEU A 41 -11.95 3.43 1.85
N SER A 42 -11.50 4.68 1.72
CA SER A 42 -12.38 5.83 1.46
C SER A 42 -13.17 5.65 0.16
N VAL A 43 -12.51 5.19 -0.91
CA VAL A 43 -13.15 4.95 -2.20
C VAL A 43 -14.08 3.73 -2.15
N SER A 44 -13.68 2.66 -1.44
CA SER A 44 -14.53 1.47 -1.25
C SER A 44 -15.85 1.83 -0.53
N MET A 45 -15.79 2.73 0.44
CA MET A 45 -16.97 3.22 1.15
C MET A 45 -17.91 4.04 0.25
N GLY A 46 -17.35 4.88 -0.63
CA GLY A 46 -18.14 5.57 -1.65
C GLY A 46 -18.83 4.60 -2.62
N LEU A 47 -18.12 3.57 -3.07
CA LEU A 47 -18.67 2.51 -3.92
C LEU A 47 -19.76 1.70 -3.21
N LEU A 48 -19.64 1.47 -1.90
CA LEU A 48 -20.64 0.79 -1.10
C LEU A 48 -21.96 1.57 -1.08
N VAL A 49 -21.89 2.90 -0.87
CA VAL A 49 -23.08 3.77 -0.92
C VAL A 49 -23.75 3.70 -2.30
N LEU A 50 -22.97 3.73 -3.38
CA LEU A 50 -23.50 3.59 -4.74
C LEU A 50 -24.14 2.20 -4.98
N GLY A 51 -23.55 1.14 -4.42
CA GLY A 51 -24.10 -0.22 -4.45
C GLY A 51 -25.45 -0.34 -3.73
N VAL A 52 -25.59 0.27 -2.54
CA VAL A 52 -26.86 0.33 -1.80
C VAL A 52 -27.90 1.11 -2.61
N MET A 53 -27.53 2.25 -3.20
CA MET A 53 -28.45 3.03 -4.04
C MET A 53 -28.91 2.27 -5.30
N ASP A 54 -28.04 1.48 -5.93
CA ASP A 54 -28.41 0.67 -7.12
C ASP A 54 -29.37 -0.47 -6.76
N THR A 55 -29.25 -1.06 -5.56
CA THR A 55 -30.13 -2.16 -5.10
C THR A 55 -31.54 -1.71 -4.72
N ILE A 56 -31.71 -0.51 -4.15
CA ILE A 56 -33.02 0.08 -3.81
C ILE A 56 -33.84 0.37 -5.08
N ARG A 57 -33.18 0.51 -6.24
CA ARG A 57 -33.84 0.87 -7.49
C ARG A 57 -34.61 -0.31 -8.09
N LYS A 58 -35.83 -0.04 -8.58
CA LYS A 58 -36.62 -1.02 -9.35
C LYS A 58 -35.96 -1.29 -10.72
N GLY A 59 -35.06 -2.27 -10.76
CA GLY A 59 -34.36 -2.74 -11.95
C GLY A 59 -34.84 -4.13 -12.42
N ARG A 60 -34.67 -4.44 -13.71
CA ARG A 60 -34.91 -5.78 -14.29
C ARG A 60 -33.66 -6.66 -14.08
N GLY A 61 -33.82 -7.99 -14.09
CA GLY A 61 -32.82 -9.03 -13.77
C GLY A 61 -31.33 -8.62 -13.79
N TRP A 62 -30.78 -8.26 -14.95
CA TRP A 62 -29.37 -7.88 -15.09
C TRP A 62 -28.95 -6.68 -14.22
N SER A 63 -29.81 -5.67 -14.10
CA SER A 63 -29.57 -4.51 -13.23
C SER A 63 -29.50 -4.92 -11.76
N LYS A 64 -30.30 -5.91 -11.34
CA LYS A 64 -30.28 -6.42 -9.95
C LYS A 64 -29.03 -7.25 -9.67
N ALA A 65 -28.65 -8.13 -10.60
CA ALA A 65 -27.44 -8.94 -10.47
C ALA A 65 -26.19 -8.05 -10.35
N ARG A 66 -26.07 -7.05 -11.24
CA ARG A 66 -24.97 -6.07 -11.20
C ARG A 66 -24.94 -5.28 -9.88
N ALA A 67 -26.09 -4.79 -9.41
CA ALA A 67 -26.19 -4.07 -8.15
C ALA A 67 -25.75 -4.93 -6.97
N LEU A 68 -26.17 -6.20 -6.94
CA LEU A 68 -25.77 -7.16 -5.93
C LEU A 68 -24.26 -7.44 -5.95
N VAL A 69 -23.67 -7.66 -7.13
CA VAL A 69 -22.22 -7.86 -7.27
C VAL A 69 -21.44 -6.62 -6.78
N THR A 70 -21.88 -5.42 -7.17
CA THR A 70 -21.27 -4.15 -6.73
C THR A 70 -21.31 -4.03 -5.21
N LEU A 71 -22.46 -4.30 -4.61
CA LEU A 71 -22.67 -4.27 -3.17
C LEU A 71 -21.80 -5.31 -2.45
N SER A 72 -21.78 -6.56 -2.92
CA SER A 72 -20.99 -7.64 -2.31
C SER A 72 -19.49 -7.36 -2.37
N ILE A 73 -18.96 -6.91 -3.51
CA ILE A 73 -17.53 -6.61 -3.67
C ILE A 73 -17.14 -5.42 -2.78
N SER A 74 -17.90 -4.32 -2.83
CA SER A 74 -17.60 -3.13 -2.01
C SER A 74 -17.69 -3.42 -0.51
N LEU A 75 -18.69 -4.20 -0.08
CA LEU A 75 -18.82 -4.62 1.32
C LEU A 75 -17.62 -5.47 1.76
N LEU A 76 -17.21 -6.43 0.94
CA LEU A 76 -16.07 -7.30 1.23
C LEU A 76 -14.76 -6.51 1.28
N LEU A 77 -14.56 -5.55 0.37
CA LEU A 77 -13.40 -4.65 0.38
C LEU A 77 -13.37 -3.77 1.64
N CYS A 78 -14.50 -3.14 2.01
CA CYS A 78 -14.58 -2.35 3.23
C CYS A 78 -14.27 -3.21 4.47
N PHE A 79 -14.83 -4.41 4.55
CA PHE A 79 -14.58 -5.30 5.67
C PHE A 79 -13.12 -5.73 5.73
N ALA A 80 -12.53 -6.18 4.62
CA ALA A 80 -11.15 -6.62 4.56
C ALA A 80 -10.16 -5.51 4.94
N LEU A 81 -10.31 -4.31 4.35
CA LEU A 81 -9.44 -3.16 4.62
C LEU A 81 -9.59 -2.66 6.06
N THR A 82 -10.81 -2.65 6.61
CA THR A 82 -11.03 -2.26 8.01
C THR A 82 -10.42 -3.29 8.97
N ALA A 83 -10.59 -4.59 8.68
CA ALA A 83 -10.00 -5.66 9.48
C ALA A 83 -8.47 -5.59 9.45
N GLU A 84 -7.88 -5.32 8.29
CA GLU A 84 -6.45 -5.08 8.13
C GLU A 84 -5.98 -3.89 8.97
N MET A 85 -6.64 -2.73 8.89
CA MET A 85 -6.31 -1.54 9.69
C MET A 85 -6.41 -1.78 11.20
N LEU A 86 -7.43 -2.52 11.64
CA LEU A 86 -7.57 -2.87 13.06
C LEU A 86 -6.50 -3.85 13.49
N PHE A 87 -6.19 -4.85 12.65
CA PHE A 87 -5.13 -5.80 12.90
C PHE A 87 -3.77 -5.10 13.00
N THR A 88 -3.44 -4.24 12.03
CA THR A 88 -2.19 -3.47 12.09
C THR A 88 -2.19 -2.54 13.30
N SER A 89 -3.26 -1.81 13.60
CA SER A 89 -3.30 -0.94 14.79
C SER A 89 -3.14 -1.71 16.12
N MET A 90 -3.66 -2.94 16.24
CA MET A 90 -3.56 -3.73 17.47
C MET A 90 -2.22 -4.44 17.61
N PHE A 91 -1.62 -4.88 16.50
CA PHE A 91 -0.38 -5.65 16.49
C PHE A 91 0.87 -4.84 16.07
N SER A 92 0.70 -3.58 15.68
CA SER A 92 1.76 -2.62 15.42
C SER A 92 2.35 -2.13 16.75
N LEU A 93 3.08 -3.00 17.42
CA LEU A 93 4.02 -2.61 18.49
C LEU A 93 5.30 -2.00 17.92
N ARG A 94 5.41 -1.90 16.59
CA ARG A 94 6.60 -1.47 15.87
C ARG A 94 6.52 0.02 15.57
N GLU A 95 7.20 0.83 16.36
CA GLU A 95 7.35 2.26 16.09
C GLU A 95 8.36 2.43 14.95
N GLU A 96 7.90 2.83 13.76
CA GLU A 96 8.79 3.23 12.66
C GLU A 96 9.11 4.73 12.78
N THR A 97 10.39 5.04 12.86
CA THR A 97 10.92 6.40 12.98
C THR A 97 11.77 6.70 11.76
N HIS A 98 11.40 7.75 11.01
CA HIS A 98 12.23 8.23 9.90
C HIS A 98 13.55 8.73 10.45
N MET A 99 14.67 8.21 9.92
CA MET A 99 16.01 8.59 10.35
C MET A 99 16.59 9.66 9.44
N LYS A 100 16.57 9.39 8.12
CA LYS A 100 17.16 10.26 7.10
C LYS A 100 16.72 9.83 5.71
N THR A 101 16.78 10.78 4.78
CA THR A 101 16.71 10.57 3.34
C THR A 101 18.11 10.71 2.75
N VAL A 102 18.49 9.82 1.84
CA VAL A 102 19.78 9.89 1.14
C VAL A 102 19.53 9.81 -0.36
N GLU A 103 20.08 10.76 -1.10
CA GLU A 103 19.95 10.85 -2.55
C GLU A 103 21.21 10.33 -3.23
N SER A 104 21.06 9.77 -4.44
CA SER A 104 22.17 9.37 -5.28
C SER A 104 22.98 10.58 -5.76
N PRO A 105 24.26 10.42 -6.12
CA PRO A 105 25.11 11.53 -6.56
C PRO A 105 24.55 12.32 -7.76
N ASP A 106 23.82 11.64 -8.65
CA ASP A 106 23.13 12.21 -9.81
C ASP A 106 21.71 12.72 -9.52
N GLY A 107 21.17 12.48 -8.32
CA GLY A 107 19.81 12.83 -7.92
C GLY A 107 18.71 11.95 -8.54
N THR A 108 19.05 10.87 -9.25
CA THR A 108 18.06 9.97 -9.89
C THR A 108 17.30 9.13 -8.88
N TYR A 109 17.91 8.76 -7.76
CA TYR A 109 17.35 7.88 -6.74
C TYR A 109 17.37 8.56 -5.37
N ALA A 110 16.28 8.38 -4.62
CA ALA A 110 16.20 8.77 -3.22
C ALA A 110 15.80 7.57 -2.37
N LEU A 111 16.47 7.42 -1.22
CA LEU A 111 16.23 6.36 -0.25
C LEU A 111 15.80 6.98 1.08
N ASP A 112 14.63 6.58 1.57
CA ASP A 112 14.19 6.87 2.93
C ASP A 112 14.54 5.72 3.86
N ILE A 113 15.20 6.07 4.97
CA ILE A 113 15.69 5.11 5.95
C ILE A 113 14.89 5.29 7.23
N TYR A 114 14.33 4.18 7.70
CA TYR A 114 13.53 4.10 8.91
C TYR A 114 14.20 3.16 9.90
N SER A 115 14.32 3.60 11.16
CA SER A 115 14.54 2.72 12.29
C SER A 115 13.21 2.21 12.78
N TRP A 116 13.18 0.98 13.28
CA TRP A 116 11.99 0.43 13.89
C TRP A 116 12.34 -0.29 15.18
N ASP A 117 11.49 -0.15 16.19
CA ASP A 117 11.62 -0.83 17.46
C ASP A 117 10.25 -1.43 17.84
N ALA A 118 10.24 -2.75 18.09
CA ALA A 118 9.04 -3.46 18.54
C ALA A 118 8.90 -3.52 20.08
N GLY A 119 9.71 -2.74 20.81
CA GLY A 119 9.62 -2.56 22.26
C GLY A 119 10.34 -3.63 23.07
N ALA A 120 10.07 -3.67 24.38
CA ALA A 120 10.85 -4.44 25.37
C ALA A 120 10.96 -5.97 25.13
N ALA A 121 10.05 -6.56 24.36
CA ALA A 121 10.08 -7.98 23.99
C ALA A 121 10.22 -8.20 22.47
N GLY A 122 10.42 -7.10 21.71
CA GLY A 122 10.46 -7.09 20.27
C GLY A 122 11.87 -7.03 19.73
N SER A 123 11.99 -7.26 18.42
CA SER A 123 13.23 -6.95 17.70
C SER A 123 13.26 -5.47 17.32
N SER A 124 14.45 -4.95 17.10
CA SER A 124 14.65 -3.63 16.51
C SER A 124 15.45 -3.77 15.22
N GLY A 125 15.45 -2.75 14.38
CA GLY A 125 16.25 -2.79 13.16
C GLY A 125 16.08 -1.58 12.28
N ILE A 126 16.55 -1.72 11.05
CA ILE A 126 16.49 -0.67 10.03
C ILE A 126 15.83 -1.21 8.77
N ARG A 127 15.07 -0.34 8.11
CA ARG A 127 14.48 -0.55 6.79
C ARG A 127 14.86 0.61 5.88
N ALA A 128 15.15 0.34 4.62
CA ALA A 128 15.30 1.37 3.60
C ALA A 128 14.26 1.15 2.50
N GLN A 129 13.65 2.25 2.06
CA GLN A 129 12.66 2.31 0.99
C GLN A 129 13.18 3.24 -0.10
N GLN A 130 13.06 2.82 -1.35
CA GLN A 130 13.32 3.65 -2.51
C GLN A 130 12.08 4.45 -2.87
N ASN A 131 12.26 5.76 -3.04
CA ASN A 131 11.22 6.67 -3.48
C ASN A 131 11.08 6.55 -5.00
N GLY A 132 9.85 6.28 -5.41
CA GLY A 132 9.43 6.21 -6.80
C GLY A 132 8.68 7.47 -7.22
N PRO A 133 8.18 7.50 -8.46
CA PRO A 133 7.34 8.57 -8.93
C PRO A 133 6.04 8.66 -8.10
N LEU A 134 5.56 9.88 -7.88
CA LEU A 134 4.31 10.18 -7.15
C LEU A 134 4.31 9.65 -5.70
N TRP A 135 3.53 8.60 -5.44
CA TRP A 135 3.31 7.99 -4.13
C TRP A 135 3.80 6.55 -4.08
N PHE A 136 4.66 6.15 -5.01
CA PHE A 136 5.19 4.80 -5.04
C PHE A 136 6.46 4.71 -4.20
N THR A 137 6.54 3.71 -3.33
CA THR A 137 7.76 3.37 -2.60
C THR A 137 8.07 1.89 -2.81
N LYS A 138 9.36 1.52 -2.82
CA LYS A 138 9.80 0.13 -2.95
C LYS A 138 10.71 -0.22 -1.79
N PRO A 139 10.40 -1.22 -0.95
CA PRO A 139 11.31 -1.65 0.10
C PRO A 139 12.54 -2.33 -0.52
N VAL A 140 13.73 -1.78 -0.28
CA VAL A 140 15.00 -2.29 -0.86
C VAL A 140 15.92 -2.95 0.17
N TYR A 141 15.74 -2.63 1.45
CA TYR A 141 16.56 -3.19 2.52
C TYR A 141 15.78 -3.35 3.82
N SER A 142 16.05 -4.43 4.55
CA SER A 142 15.52 -4.63 5.90
C SER A 142 16.50 -5.51 6.67
N LYS A 143 17.01 -5.01 7.80
CA LYS A 143 17.89 -5.77 8.69
C LYS A 143 17.45 -5.62 10.14
N THR A 144 17.33 -6.76 10.81
CA THR A 144 17.08 -6.86 12.25
C THR A 144 18.38 -6.67 13.03
N ASP A 145 18.30 -6.15 14.24
CA ASP A 145 19.38 -5.88 15.18
C ASP A 145 20.43 -4.87 14.68
N ALA A 146 20.05 -4.03 13.72
CA ALA A 146 20.86 -2.92 13.25
C ALA A 146 20.40 -1.61 13.90
N ARG A 147 21.30 -0.94 14.65
CA ARG A 147 21.02 0.34 15.33
C ARG A 147 21.32 1.58 14.51
N GLN A 148 22.22 1.45 13.53
CA GLN A 148 22.65 2.56 12.67
C GLN A 148 22.67 2.14 11.21
N ALA A 149 22.36 3.08 10.33
CA ALA A 149 22.39 2.91 8.88
C ALA A 149 23.58 3.66 8.30
N GLU A 150 24.67 2.96 8.07
CA GLU A 150 25.77 3.46 7.26
C GLU A 150 25.43 3.25 5.79
N VAL A 151 25.23 4.36 5.07
CA VAL A 151 24.83 4.37 3.67
C VAL A 151 25.91 5.05 2.87
N GLN A 152 26.45 4.32 1.91
CA GLN A 152 27.49 4.79 1.01
C GLN A 152 27.03 4.54 -0.43
N TRP A 153 26.94 5.61 -1.21
CA TRP A 153 26.73 5.49 -2.65
C TRP A 153 28.07 5.16 -3.30
N GLN A 154 28.09 4.10 -4.09
CA GLN A 154 29.28 3.74 -4.88
C GLN A 154 29.22 4.40 -6.25
N GLU A 155 28.08 4.28 -6.92
CA GLU A 155 27.79 4.80 -8.26
C GLU A 155 26.28 5.04 -8.40
N ASP A 156 25.87 5.60 -9.54
CA ASP A 156 24.45 5.86 -9.87
C ASP A 156 23.65 4.55 -9.89
N GLY A 157 22.79 4.38 -8.88
CA GLY A 157 21.95 3.19 -8.71
C GLY A 157 22.59 2.04 -7.93
N HIS A 158 23.80 2.21 -7.40
CA HIS A 158 24.46 1.22 -6.53
C HIS A 158 24.74 1.81 -5.14
N VAL A 159 24.14 1.21 -4.12
CA VAL A 159 24.24 1.68 -2.73
C VAL A 159 24.69 0.54 -1.82
N THR A 160 25.57 0.85 -0.88
CA THR A 160 25.94 -0.06 0.19
C THR A 160 25.29 0.38 1.49
N ILE A 161 24.47 -0.49 2.10
CA ILE A 161 23.83 -0.25 3.40
C ILE A 161 24.36 -1.27 4.41
N ASN A 162 25.07 -0.79 5.44
CA ASN A 162 25.71 -1.63 6.47
C ASN A 162 26.54 -2.78 5.86
N GLY A 163 27.34 -2.47 4.84
CA GLY A 163 28.19 -3.43 4.12
C GLY A 163 27.47 -4.31 3.09
N ASN A 164 26.15 -4.19 2.89
CA ASN A 164 25.42 -4.94 1.88
C ASN A 164 25.27 -4.11 0.61
N HIS A 165 25.80 -4.62 -0.51
CA HIS A 165 25.64 -3.99 -1.82
C HIS A 165 24.23 -4.25 -2.37
N LEU A 166 23.56 -3.17 -2.78
CA LEU A 166 22.22 -3.18 -3.34
C LEU A 166 22.24 -2.50 -4.71
N SER A 167 21.56 -3.11 -5.67
CA SER A 167 21.30 -2.53 -7.00
C SER A 167 19.87 -1.99 -7.03
N LEU A 168 19.71 -0.72 -7.38
CA LEU A 168 18.41 -0.04 -7.46
C LEU A 168 17.82 -0.03 -8.88
N ARG A 169 18.51 -0.66 -9.85
CA ARG A 169 18.08 -0.77 -11.25
C ARG A 169 17.15 -1.96 -11.54
N GLU A 170 16.88 -2.81 -10.56
CA GLU A 170 15.99 -3.98 -10.70
C GLU A 170 14.54 -3.67 -10.32
#